data_AF-A0A4V2DZJ3-F1
#
_entry.id   AF-A0A4V2DZJ3-F1
#
_cell.length_a   1.000
_cell.length_b   1.000
_cell.length_c   1.000
_cell.angle_alpha   90.00
_cell.angle_beta   90.00
_cell.angle_gamma   90.00
#
_symmetry.space_group_name_H-M   'P 1'
#
loop_
_entity.id
_entity.type
_entity.pdbx_description
1 polymer ?
#
loop_
_entity_poly.entity_id
_entity_poly.type
_entity_poly.pdbx_seq_one_letter_code
_entity_poly.pdbx_strand_id
1 'polypeptide(L)' 'MRLPVGLSDFRELIKGNYIFADKTHLIRDIIDDGAKIILITRPRRFGKTLNLSML' A
#
# COMPACT_ATOMS: atom_id res chain seq x y z
N MET A 1 19.16 0.20 -6.58
CA MET A 1 17.70 0.30 -6.30
C MET A 1 17.26 -1.01 -5.64
N ARG A 2 16.83 -1.01 -4.37
CA ARG A 2 16.49 -2.26 -3.64
C ARG A 2 15.00 -2.57 -3.76
N LEU A 3 14.68 -3.73 -4.34
CA LEU A 3 13.31 -4.22 -4.43
C LEU A 3 12.82 -4.71 -3.05
N PRO A 4 11.61 -4.32 -2.58
CA PRO A 4 11.04 -4.72 -1.30
C PRO A 4 10.41 -6.12 -1.40
N VAL A 5 11.21 -7.15 -1.73
CA VAL A 5 10.69 -8.52 -1.86
C VAL A 5 10.27 -9.06 -0.49
N GLY A 6 8.98 -9.34 -0.33
CA GLY A 6 8.42 -9.85 0.94
C GLY A 6 8.23 -8.79 2.02
N LEU A 7 8.62 -7.53 1.78
CA LEU A 7 8.43 -6.42 2.70
C LEU A 7 7.07 -5.77 2.45
N SER A 8 6.25 -5.62 3.48
CA SER A 8 4.93 -5.00 3.39
C SER A 8 4.67 -3.96 4.48
N ASP A 9 5.66 -3.65 5.31
CA ASP A 9 5.60 -2.56 6.28
C ASP A 9 6.16 -1.28 5.63
N PHE A 10 5.36 -0.22 5.62
CA PHE A 10 5.72 1.05 4.99
C PHE A 10 6.87 1.74 5.72
N ARG A 11 6.93 1.66 7.05
CA ARG A 11 7.98 2.30 7.85
C ARG A 11 9.34 1.66 7.61
N GLU A 12 9.39 0.33 7.56
CA GLU A 12 10.60 -0.41 7.19
C GLU A 12 11.04 -0.11 5.75
N LEU A 13 10.07 0.04 4.84
CA LEU A 13 10.33 0.38 3.44
C LEU A 13 11.02 1.75 3.32
N ILE A 14 10.50 2.77 3.98
CA ILE A 14 11.07 4.13 4.00
C ILE A 14 12.44 4.14 4.69
N LYS A 15 12.56 3.57 5.89
CA LYS A 15 13.84 3.52 6.63
C LYS A 15 14.93 2.76 5.87
N GLY A 16 14.55 1.71 5.14
CA GLY A 16 15.46 0.88 4.37
C GLY A 16 15.78 1.41 2.97
N ASN A 17 15.23 2.56 2.58
CA ASN A 17 15.39 3.18 1.26
C ASN A 17 15.06 2.21 0.11
N TYR A 18 13.95 1.48 0.26
CA TYR A 18 13.43 0.58 -0.75
C TYR A 18 12.56 1.35 -1.76
N ILE A 19 12.48 0.82 -2.97
CA ILE A 19 11.57 1.35 -3.98
C ILE A 19 10.17 0.77 -3.83
N PHE A 20 9.16 1.61 -4.05
CA PHE A 20 7.77 1.19 -4.06
C PHE A 20 6.98 2.07 -5.03
N ALA A 21 5.83 1.55 -5.47
CA ALA A 21 4.86 2.38 -6.18
C ALA A 21 4.06 3.18 -5.15
N ASP A 22 4.15 4.51 -5.23
CA ASP A 22 3.34 5.39 -4.40
C ASP A 22 1.86 5.24 -4.76
N LYS A 23 1.04 4.91 -3.75
CA LYS A 23 -0.42 4.75 -3.88
C LYS A 23 -1.19 5.75 -3.02
N THR A 24 -0.57 6.86 -2.63
CA THR A 24 -1.19 7.91 -1.80
C THR A 24 -2.50 8.42 -2.42
N HIS A 25 -2.53 8.64 -3.74
CA HIS A 25 -3.75 9.07 -4.43
C HIS A 25 -4.87 8.02 -4.37
N LEU A 26 -4.55 6.75 -4.59
CA LEU A 26 -5.53 5.66 -4.46
C LEU A 26 -6.09 5.59 -3.03
N ILE A 27 -5.23 5.72 -2.02
CA ILE A 27 -5.64 5.72 -0.61
C ILE A 27 -6.56 6.89 -0.32
N ARG A 28 -6.23 8.08 -0.84
CA ARG A 28 -7.06 9.27 -0.71
C ARG A 28 -8.45 9.06 -1.30
N ASP A 29 -8.53 8.58 -2.54
CA ASP A 29 -9.80 8.32 -3.21
C ASP A 29 -10.66 7.30 -2.44
N ILE A 30 -10.03 6.27 -1.86
CA ILE A 30 -10.68 5.26 -1.00
C ILE A 30 -11.22 5.86 0.30
N ILE A 31 -10.48 6.79 0.93
CA ILE A 31 -10.93 7.47 2.16
C ILE A 31 -12.07 8.44 1.85
N ASP A 32 -11.96 9.18 0.75
CA ASP A 32 -12.91 10.23 0.35
C ASP A 32 -14.21 9.65 -0.25
N ASP A 33 -14.22 8.40 -0.72
CA ASP A 33 -15.40 7.69 -1.23
C ASP A 33 -16.55 7.59 -0.21
N GLY A 34 -16.23 7.55 1.10
CA GLY A 34 -17.23 7.53 2.17
C GLY A 34 -17.93 6.18 2.38
N ALA A 35 -17.57 5.13 1.64
CA ALA A 35 -18.09 3.78 1.90
C ALA A 35 -17.67 3.27 3.28
N LYS A 36 -18.64 2.70 4.01
CA LYS A 36 -18.40 2.06 5.32
C LYS A 36 -17.51 0.82 5.21
N ILE A 37 -17.57 0.12 4.09
CA ILE A 37 -16.83 -1.12 3.84
C ILE A 37 -16.35 -1.11 2.39
N ILE A 38 -15.05 -1.32 2.19
CA ILE A 38 -14.43 -1.42 0.87
C ILE A 38 -13.81 -2.81 0.71
N LEU A 39 -14.31 -3.58 -0.26
CA LEU A 39 -13.82 -4.92 -0.57
C LEU A 39 -12.80 -4.87 -1.71
N ILE A 40 -11.52 -5.04 -1.39
CA ILE A 40 -10.47 -5.18 -2.40
C ILE A 40 -10.35 -6.66 -2.78
N THR A 41 -10.93 -7.04 -3.93
CA THR A 41 -10.94 -8.43 -4.43
C THR A 41 -9.55 -8.89 -4.92
N ARG A 42 -9.44 -10.06 -5.58
CA ARG A 42 -8.17 -10.78 -5.84
C ARG A 42 -7.34 -10.24 -7.03
N PRO A 43 -6.53 -9.17 -6.87
CA PRO A 43 -5.21 -9.25 -7.51
C PRO A 43 -4.13 -9.66 -6.50
N ARG A 44 -3.43 -10.76 -6.82
CA ARG A 44 -2.27 -11.26 -6.08
C ARG A 44 -1.12 -10.25 -6.24
N ARG A 45 -0.37 -9.99 -5.17
CA ARG A 45 0.75 -9.02 -5.15
C ARG A 45 0.39 -7.56 -5.52
N PHE A 46 -0.87 -7.17 -5.38
CA PHE A 46 -1.28 -5.77 -5.54
C PHE A 46 -0.76 -4.83 -4.42
N GLY A 47 -0.15 -5.40 -3.36
CA GLY A 47 0.33 -4.62 -2.24
C GLY A 47 -0.78 -4.20 -1.28
N LYS A 48 -1.85 -4.98 -1.13
CA LYS A 48 -2.95 -4.69 -0.17
C LYS A 48 -2.43 -4.48 1.24
N THR A 49 -1.55 -5.36 1.72
CA THR A 49 -0.91 -5.25 3.04
C THR A 49 -0.07 -3.97 3.15
N LEU A 50 0.73 -3.66 2.12
CA LEU A 50 1.50 -2.43 2.08
C LEU A 50 0.59 -1.18 2.12
N ASN A 51 -0.49 -1.17 1.34
CA ASN A 51 -1.44 -0.06 1.33
C ASN A 51 -2.09 0.14 2.71
N LEU A 52 -2.43 -0.94 3.42
CA LEU A 52 -2.95 -0.85 4.78
C LEU A 52 -1.91 -0.32 5.77
N SER A 53 -0.63 -0.60 5.56
CA SER A 53 0.47 -0.04 6.37
C SER A 53 0.79 1.43 6.05
N MET A 54 0.31 1.95 4.91
CA MET A 54 0.46 3.35 4.52
C MET A 54 -0.62 4.25 5.13
N LEU A 55 -1.74 3.68 5.59
CA LEU A 55 -2.78 4.35 6.39
C LEU A 55 -2.25 4.66 7.80
#